data_AF-A0A844MU58-F1
#
_entry.id   AF-A0A844MU58-F1
#
_cell.length_a   1.000
_cell.length_b   1.000
_cell.length_c   1.000
_cell.angle_alpha   90.00
_cell.angle_beta   90.00
_cell.angle_gamma   90.00
#
_symmetry.space_group_name_H-M   'P 1'
#
loop_
_entity.id
_entity.type
_entity.pdbx_description
1 polymer ?
#
loop_
_entity_poly.entity_id
_entity_poly.type
_entity_poly.pdbx_seq_one_letter_code
_entity_poly.pdbx_strand_id
1 'polypeptide(L)'
;MNQVCHDIALKQNVVNLAEYLNQDALRWLSDFVKFAVKYNFDSYFGKYAILPNQKGEFACKKELYVDLGIDEELKDILEELGDDCRSGLLAVEIELDLDGKIHTSEDIAREITKRVEAILKNEGLDKREERNKRVFSKLLLWFYENESLAEKIFGDLYNRRYRLRSDEEIIEDIKFRQAILNNKNGYTEQEIIELINTPKEELFRMSPEDFHKFQQWQQNQSQVAPQVVQEEYKELVTPQELLTRLCIYSPETLELARRRFRGTRIYEYLRYIPHDFAEYAYVKAIIERAKNNIRAYLSQRDDYNCDRWYEQSTTVIAGIVKNDRPIRIVVRPSDGGQVILFYESEFDALEYPESELWVDNDIRQEIITLGRVLKNTGINRIPL
;
A
#
# COMPACT_ATOMS: atom_id res chain seq x y z
N MET A 1 43.20 15.45 18.75
CA MET A 1 42.13 14.58 19.29
C MET A 1 40.95 15.38 19.84
N ASN A 2 41.13 16.22 20.86
CA ASN A 2 40.03 16.98 21.49
C ASN A 2 39.15 17.80 20.52
N GLN A 3 39.76 18.55 19.59
CA GLN A 3 39.03 19.34 18.59
C GLN A 3 38.26 18.45 17.60
N VAL A 4 38.88 17.37 17.14
CA VAL A 4 38.24 16.39 16.24
C VAL A 4 37.03 15.74 16.91
N CYS A 5 37.14 15.30 18.16
CA CYS A 5 36.01 14.73 18.91
C CYS A 5 34.88 15.76 19.12
N HIS A 6 35.22 17.03 19.33
CA HIS A 6 34.23 18.10 19.45
C HIS A 6 33.50 18.33 18.12
N ASP A 7 34.24 18.39 17.00
CA ASP A 7 33.67 18.63 15.68
C ASP A 7 32.75 17.49 15.23
N ILE A 8 33.10 16.23 15.57
CA ILE A 8 32.24 15.06 15.36
C ILE A 8 30.98 15.18 16.21
N ALA A 9 31.11 15.50 17.50
CA ALA A 9 29.96 15.59 18.41
C ALA A 9 28.95 16.65 17.97
N LEU A 10 29.40 17.74 17.36
CA LEU A 10 28.53 18.77 16.79
C LEU A 10 27.66 18.27 15.64
N LYS A 11 27.99 17.14 15.00
CA LYS A 11 27.17 16.55 13.93
C LYS A 11 25.96 15.81 14.45
N GLN A 12 25.95 15.41 15.73
CA GLN A 12 24.82 14.76 16.43
C GLN A 12 24.43 13.36 15.92
N ASN A 13 24.57 13.05 14.64
CA ASN A 13 24.23 11.75 14.06
C ASN A 13 25.12 11.41 12.85
N VAL A 14 25.06 10.14 12.43
CA VAL A 14 25.84 9.57 11.33
C VAL A 14 25.51 10.25 10.00
N VAL A 15 24.25 10.63 9.75
CA VAL A 15 23.81 11.25 8.49
C VAL A 15 24.49 12.60 8.28
N ASN A 16 24.42 13.48 9.29
CA ASN A 16 25.05 14.80 9.27
C ASN A 16 26.58 14.68 9.16
N LEU A 17 27.17 13.64 9.77
CA LEU A 17 28.59 13.37 9.63
C LEU A 17 28.94 12.89 8.21
N ALA A 18 28.10 12.05 7.60
CA ALA A 18 28.29 11.56 6.22
C ALA A 18 28.24 12.71 5.22
N GLU A 19 27.30 13.64 5.38
CA GLU A 19 27.22 14.86 4.56
C GLU A 19 28.47 15.73 4.71
N TYR A 20 28.97 15.88 5.94
CA TYR A 20 30.16 16.69 6.20
C TYR A 20 31.43 16.05 5.62
N LEU A 21 31.57 14.73 5.71
CA LEU A 21 32.74 14.01 5.21
C LEU A 21 32.64 13.65 3.73
N ASN A 22 31.45 13.72 3.14
CA ASN A 22 31.13 13.27 1.77
C ASN A 22 31.58 11.82 1.50
N GLN A 23 31.43 10.94 2.49
CA GLN A 23 31.80 9.53 2.44
C GLN A 23 30.97 8.72 3.47
N ASP A 24 31.15 7.41 3.49
CA ASP A 24 30.55 6.53 4.50
C ASP A 24 31.06 6.88 5.91
N ALA A 25 30.24 7.62 6.66
CA ALA A 25 30.57 8.07 8.01
C ALA A 25 30.62 6.92 9.01
N LEU A 26 29.85 5.85 8.83
CA LEU A 26 29.79 4.74 9.78
C LEU A 26 31.08 3.92 9.72
N ARG A 27 31.52 3.61 8.49
CA ARG A 27 32.82 2.96 8.26
C ARG A 27 33.97 3.83 8.73
N TRP A 28 33.93 5.12 8.41
CA TRP A 28 34.95 6.07 8.88
C TRP A 28 34.99 6.17 10.41
N LEU A 29 33.83 6.18 11.07
CA LEU A 29 33.72 6.16 12.53
C LEU A 29 34.29 4.87 13.13
N SER A 30 34.02 3.71 12.53
CA SER A 30 34.61 2.44 12.97
C SER A 30 36.14 2.49 12.91
N ASP A 31 36.71 2.99 11.81
CA ASP A 31 38.16 3.18 11.66
C ASP A 31 38.72 4.21 12.65
N PHE A 32 38.00 5.31 12.87
CA PHE A 32 38.38 6.34 13.84
C PHE A 32 38.35 5.82 15.27
N VAL A 33 37.34 5.01 15.64
CA VAL A 33 37.24 4.38 16.96
C VAL A 33 38.40 3.39 17.16
N LYS A 34 38.69 2.55 16.16
CA LYS A 34 39.85 1.63 16.18
C LYS A 34 41.17 2.40 16.34
N PHE A 35 41.32 3.50 15.61
CA PHE A 35 42.48 4.39 15.75
C PHE A 35 42.57 4.97 17.16
N ALA A 36 41.49 5.53 17.70
CA ALA A 36 41.48 6.14 19.01
C ALA A 36 41.81 5.14 20.12
N VAL A 37 41.26 3.92 20.07
CA VAL A 37 41.58 2.83 21.01
C VAL A 37 43.05 2.44 20.90
N LYS A 38 43.57 2.25 19.67
CA LYS A 38 44.97 1.86 19.44
C LYS A 38 45.98 2.84 20.06
N TYR A 39 45.65 4.13 20.12
CA TYR A 39 46.52 5.18 20.68
C TYR A 39 46.09 5.66 22.07
N ASN A 40 45.21 4.93 22.78
CA ASN A 40 44.73 5.24 24.15
C ASN A 40 44.02 6.60 24.28
N PHE A 41 43.22 6.96 23.27
CA PHE A 41 42.35 8.16 23.28
C PHE A 41 40.88 7.83 23.57
N ASP A 42 40.60 6.63 24.08
CA ASP A 42 39.26 6.14 24.41
C ASP A 42 38.58 6.95 25.54
N SER A 43 39.37 7.60 26.40
CA SER A 43 38.86 8.52 27.44
C SER A 43 37.98 9.65 26.89
N TYR A 44 38.17 10.05 25.63
CA TYR A 44 37.37 11.08 24.98
C TYR A 44 35.94 10.62 24.65
N PHE A 45 35.70 9.30 24.50
CA PHE A 45 34.36 8.75 24.27
C PHE A 45 33.43 8.92 25.48
N GLY A 46 34.01 9.05 26.68
CA GLY A 46 33.25 9.37 27.89
C GLY A 46 32.90 10.86 28.03
N LYS A 47 33.54 11.74 27.23
CA LYS A 47 33.40 13.20 27.31
C LYS A 47 32.59 13.79 26.15
N TYR A 48 32.68 13.18 24.97
CA TYR A 48 32.00 13.65 23.76
C TYR A 48 31.05 12.57 23.24
N ALA A 49 29.84 12.99 22.87
CA ALA A 49 28.86 12.14 22.20
C ALA A 49 29.29 11.93 20.74
N ILE A 50 30.03 10.85 20.48
CA ILE A 50 30.56 10.53 19.14
C ILE A 50 30.37 9.07 18.75
N LEU A 51 29.84 8.25 19.66
CA LEU A 51 29.57 6.85 19.39
C LEU A 51 28.13 6.73 18.90
N PRO A 52 27.89 6.29 17.66
CA PRO A 52 26.53 6.07 17.18
C PRO A 52 25.86 4.90 17.90
N ASN A 53 24.61 5.11 18.29
CA ASN A 53 23.70 4.03 18.64
C ASN A 53 23.19 3.32 17.37
N GLN A 54 22.36 2.28 17.53
CA GLN A 54 21.78 1.53 16.40
C GLN A 54 20.80 2.36 15.54
N LYS A 55 20.42 3.57 15.98
CA LYS A 55 19.64 4.55 15.18
C LYS A 55 20.54 5.57 14.47
N GLY A 56 21.85 5.51 14.67
CA GLY A 56 22.82 6.43 14.10
C GLY A 56 22.92 7.76 14.84
N GLU A 57 22.31 7.91 16.02
CA GLU A 57 22.47 9.10 16.86
C GLU A 57 23.71 8.96 17.75
N PHE A 58 24.47 10.04 17.91
CA PHE A 58 25.69 10.00 18.70
C PHE A 58 25.38 10.13 20.19
N ALA A 59 25.96 9.22 20.97
CA ALA A 59 25.87 9.14 22.40
C ALA A 59 27.26 9.02 23.04
N CYS A 60 27.31 9.22 24.36
CA CYS A 60 28.54 9.02 25.13
C CYS A 60 28.75 7.55 25.48
N LYS A 61 30.00 7.13 25.72
CA LYS A 61 30.36 5.77 26.19
C LYS A 61 29.53 5.31 27.40
N LYS A 62 29.09 6.24 28.25
CA LYS A 62 28.35 5.95 29.48
C LYS A 62 26.88 5.56 29.25
N GLU A 63 26.31 5.97 28.13
CA GLU A 63 24.88 5.84 27.81
C GLU A 63 24.60 4.59 26.96
N LEU A 64 25.64 3.94 26.45
CA LEU A 64 25.55 2.82 25.53
C LEU A 64 25.88 1.48 26.20
N TYR A 65 25.33 0.42 25.61
CA TYR A 65 25.62 -0.99 25.88
C TYR A 65 26.04 -1.68 24.59
N VAL A 66 26.90 -2.70 24.71
CA VAL A 66 27.31 -3.53 23.58
C VAL A 66 26.22 -4.55 23.31
N ASP A 67 25.84 -4.66 22.04
CA ASP A 67 24.93 -5.69 21.55
C ASP A 67 25.70 -7.01 21.38
N LEU A 68 25.34 -8.04 22.15
CA LEU A 68 25.96 -9.38 22.06
C LEU A 68 25.09 -10.36 21.28
N GLY A 69 24.66 -9.98 20.08
CA GLY A 69 23.85 -10.84 19.21
C GLY A 69 22.40 -10.91 19.68
N ILE A 70 21.84 -9.76 20.02
CA ILE A 70 20.42 -9.62 20.35
C ILE A 70 19.60 -9.90 19.08
N ASP A 71 18.58 -10.74 19.21
CA ASP A 71 17.64 -11.05 18.16
C ASP A 71 16.90 -9.79 17.69
N GLU A 72 16.91 -9.50 16.39
CA GLU A 72 16.31 -8.29 15.81
C GLU A 72 14.78 -8.24 16.00
N GLU A 73 14.10 -9.38 15.95
CA GLU A 73 12.65 -9.44 16.16
C GLU A 73 12.30 -9.10 17.61
N LEU A 74 13.12 -9.53 18.57
CA LEU A 74 12.94 -9.13 19.98
C LEU A 74 13.12 -7.63 20.18
N LYS A 75 14.07 -7.00 19.47
CA LYS A 75 14.23 -5.53 19.51
C LYS A 75 12.99 -4.83 18.97
N ASP A 76 12.46 -5.31 17.85
CA ASP A 76 11.23 -4.78 17.23
C ASP A 76 10.02 -4.93 18.14
N ILE A 77 9.85 -6.10 18.76
CA ILE A 77 8.76 -6.35 19.72
C ILE A 77 8.86 -5.37 20.90
N LEU A 78 10.06 -5.16 21.45
CA LEU A 78 10.25 -4.26 22.58
C LEU A 78 9.96 -2.79 22.19
N GLU A 79 10.40 -2.37 21.01
CA GLU A 79 10.11 -1.03 20.46
C GLU A 79 8.61 -0.81 20.25
N GLU A 80 7.89 -1.82 19.75
CA GLU A 80 6.43 -1.77 19.62
C GLU A 80 5.70 -1.77 20.98
N LEU A 81 6.29 -2.34 22.03
CA LEU A 81 5.83 -2.20 23.43
C LEU A 81 6.15 -0.82 24.04
N GLY A 82 6.77 0.07 23.25
CA GLY A 82 7.10 1.44 23.64
C GLY A 82 8.38 1.55 24.45
N ASP A 83 9.35 0.66 24.24
CA ASP A 83 10.70 0.81 24.78
C ASP A 83 11.76 0.71 23.67
N ASP A 84 12.49 1.79 23.45
CA ASP A 84 13.46 1.90 22.37
C ASP A 84 14.84 1.42 22.84
N CYS A 85 15.05 0.11 22.80
CA CYS A 85 16.34 -0.48 23.15
C CYS A 85 17.48 -0.04 22.21
N ARG A 86 17.19 0.22 20.93
CA ARG A 86 18.20 0.60 19.92
C ARG A 86 18.85 1.93 20.21
N SER A 87 18.16 2.84 20.89
CA SER A 87 18.72 4.12 21.34
C SER A 87 19.88 3.97 22.33
N GLY A 88 19.87 2.91 23.14
CA GLY A 88 20.88 2.61 24.16
C GLY A 88 21.91 1.55 23.73
N LEU A 89 21.79 0.98 22.54
CA LEU A 89 22.73 -0.02 22.02
C LEU A 89 23.72 0.63 21.06
N LEU A 90 25.00 0.30 21.21
CA LEU A 90 26.05 0.70 20.27
C LEU A 90 25.78 0.12 18.88
N ALA A 91 26.06 0.90 17.82
CA ALA A 91 26.01 0.42 16.45
C ALA A 91 26.87 -0.84 16.28
N VAL A 92 26.30 -1.88 15.64
CA VAL A 92 26.90 -3.23 15.54
C VAL A 92 28.24 -3.20 14.80
N GLU A 93 28.44 -2.21 13.92
CA GLU A 93 29.64 -2.01 13.11
C GLU A 93 30.81 -1.40 13.89
N ILE A 94 30.58 -0.97 15.13
CA ILE A 94 31.60 -0.40 16.00
C ILE A 94 32.00 -1.42 17.07
N GLU A 95 33.19 -1.98 16.89
CA GLU A 95 33.82 -2.86 17.87
C GLU A 95 34.48 -2.02 18.97
N LEU A 96 33.77 -1.84 20.09
CA LEU A 96 34.27 -1.14 21.26
C LEU A 96 33.81 -1.83 22.56
N ASP A 97 34.75 -2.09 23.46
CA ASP A 97 34.41 -2.53 24.82
C ASP A 97 33.90 -1.35 25.65
N LEU A 98 32.67 -1.46 26.14
CA LEU A 98 32.01 -0.48 26.99
C LEU A 98 32.13 -0.85 28.47
N ASP A 99 33.34 -1.26 28.89
CA ASP A 99 33.68 -1.61 30.27
C ASP A 99 32.79 -2.75 30.81
N GLY A 100 32.50 -3.75 29.98
CA GLY A 100 31.64 -4.89 30.32
C GLY A 100 30.13 -4.60 30.33
N LYS A 101 29.68 -3.42 29.88
CA LYS A 101 28.26 -3.13 29.66
C LYS A 101 27.76 -3.84 28.41
N ILE A 102 27.18 -5.02 28.62
CA ILE A 102 26.62 -5.85 27.55
C ILE A 102 25.11 -5.99 27.73
N HIS A 103 24.39 -6.04 26.61
CA HIS A 103 23.01 -6.48 26.55
C HIS A 103 22.90 -7.72 25.66
N THR A 104 22.08 -8.66 26.12
CA THR A 104 21.80 -9.94 25.47
C THR A 104 20.31 -10.07 25.21
N SER A 105 19.90 -11.04 24.37
CA SER A 105 18.49 -11.37 24.18
C SER A 105 17.76 -11.68 25.50
N GLU A 106 18.46 -12.21 26.52
CA GLU A 106 17.89 -12.45 27.84
C GLU A 106 17.50 -11.14 28.56
N ASP A 107 18.27 -10.07 28.38
CA ASP A 107 17.96 -8.76 28.97
C ASP A 107 16.74 -8.13 28.32
N ILE A 108 16.67 -8.19 26.99
CA ILE A 108 15.53 -7.72 26.20
C ILE A 108 14.28 -8.52 26.53
N ALA A 109 14.38 -9.85 26.62
CA ALA A 109 13.27 -10.73 26.99
C ALA A 109 12.72 -10.41 28.38
N ARG A 110 13.58 -10.03 29.35
CA ARG A 110 13.13 -9.60 30.69
C ARG A 110 12.32 -8.30 30.63
N GLU A 111 12.73 -7.32 29.85
CA GLU A 111 11.97 -6.07 29.71
C GLU A 111 10.65 -6.29 28.94
N ILE A 112 10.67 -7.08 27.86
CA ILE A 112 9.44 -7.52 27.16
C ILE A 112 8.49 -8.19 28.16
N THR A 113 8.98 -9.13 28.97
CA THR A 113 8.16 -9.85 29.94
C THR A 113 7.49 -8.89 30.93
N LYS A 114 8.25 -7.95 31.47
CA LYS A 114 7.75 -6.92 32.39
C LYS A 114 6.68 -6.04 31.76
N ARG A 115 6.87 -5.60 30.51
CA ARG A 115 5.90 -4.80 29.75
C ARG A 115 4.63 -5.59 29.45
N VAL A 116 4.77 -6.81 28.97
CA VAL A 116 3.65 -7.72 28.68
C VAL A 116 2.85 -8.01 29.94
N GLU A 117 3.50 -8.32 31.07
CA GLU A 117 2.80 -8.54 32.33
C GLU A 117 2.08 -7.28 32.85
N ALA A 118 2.62 -6.09 32.62
CA ALA A 118 1.94 -4.84 32.96
C ALA A 118 0.66 -4.66 32.13
N ILE A 119 0.73 -4.95 30.82
CA ILE A 119 -0.43 -4.93 29.93
C ILE A 119 -1.48 -5.96 30.39
N LEU A 120 -1.06 -7.20 30.64
CA LEU A 120 -1.95 -8.28 31.11
C LEU A 120 -2.60 -8.00 32.48
N LYS A 121 -1.96 -7.21 33.34
CA LYS A 121 -2.55 -6.77 34.62
C LYS A 121 -3.58 -5.65 34.44
N ASN A 122 -3.33 -4.74 33.50
CA ASN A 122 -4.19 -3.60 33.21
C ASN A 122 -5.39 -3.95 32.33
N GLU A 123 -5.39 -5.12 31.68
CA GLU A 123 -6.40 -5.54 30.70
C GLU A 123 -7.83 -5.69 31.24
N GLY A 124 -8.05 -5.90 32.55
CA GLY A 124 -9.38 -5.81 33.17
C GLY A 124 -10.54 -6.44 32.36
N LEU A 125 -11.66 -5.70 32.22
CA LEU A 125 -12.89 -6.09 31.52
C LEU A 125 -12.97 -5.55 30.07
N ASP A 126 -11.97 -4.80 29.61
CA ASP A 126 -12.00 -4.11 28.32
C ASP A 126 -11.23 -4.89 27.24
N LYS A 127 -11.61 -4.68 25.97
CA LYS A 127 -10.92 -5.33 24.85
C LYS A 127 -9.49 -4.81 24.73
N ARG A 128 -8.53 -5.73 24.58
CA ARG A 128 -7.11 -5.43 24.30
C ARG A 128 -7.00 -4.49 23.09
N GLU A 129 -6.20 -3.44 23.24
CA GLU A 129 -5.91 -2.51 22.15
C GLU A 129 -5.29 -3.22 20.95
N GLU A 130 -5.67 -2.82 19.74
CA GLU A 130 -5.23 -3.43 18.48
C GLU A 130 -3.69 -3.46 18.33
N ARG A 131 -2.99 -2.43 18.84
CA ARG A 131 -1.52 -2.41 18.90
C ARG A 131 -0.99 -3.58 19.73
N ASN A 132 -1.52 -3.78 20.93
CA ASN A 132 -1.07 -4.85 21.83
C ASN A 132 -1.39 -6.24 21.27
N LYS A 133 -2.51 -6.40 20.56
CA LYS A 133 -2.84 -7.66 19.86
C LYS A 133 -1.78 -8.05 18.83
N ARG A 134 -1.36 -7.07 18.02
CA ARG A 134 -0.33 -7.29 16.97
C ARG A 134 1.00 -7.69 17.60
N VAL A 135 1.43 -6.97 18.63
CA VAL A 135 2.68 -7.25 19.33
C VAL A 135 2.67 -8.63 19.99
N PHE A 136 1.57 -9.00 20.65
CA PHE A 136 1.45 -10.31 21.28
C PHE A 136 1.40 -11.44 20.25
N SER A 137 0.82 -11.20 19.08
CA SER A 137 0.82 -12.14 17.96
C SER A 137 2.24 -12.36 17.41
N LYS A 138 3.03 -11.28 17.27
CA LYS A 138 4.46 -11.36 16.89
C LYS A 138 5.26 -12.14 17.92
N LEU A 139 5.07 -11.86 19.21
CA LEU A 139 5.74 -12.58 20.29
C LEU A 139 5.39 -14.07 20.29
N LEU A 140 4.13 -14.42 20.04
CA LEU A 140 3.69 -15.81 19.90
C LEU A 140 4.32 -16.52 18.70
N LEU A 141 4.46 -15.82 17.57
CA LEU A 141 5.14 -16.36 16.39
C LEU A 141 6.62 -16.61 16.70
N TRP A 142 7.31 -15.65 17.31
CA TRP A 142 8.70 -15.81 17.72
C TRP A 142 8.88 -16.97 18.72
N PHE A 143 7.95 -17.16 19.66
CA PHE A 143 7.94 -18.33 20.55
C PHE A 143 7.83 -19.66 19.82
N TYR A 144 7.03 -19.69 18.75
CA TYR A 144 6.85 -20.89 17.93
C TYR A 144 8.10 -21.21 17.11
N GLU A 145 8.73 -20.20 16.52
CA GLU A 145 9.92 -20.36 15.70
C GLU A 145 11.19 -20.66 16.52
N ASN A 146 11.23 -20.23 17.79
CA ASN A 146 12.41 -20.31 18.67
C ASN A 146 12.16 -21.07 19.99
N GLU A 147 11.46 -22.20 19.94
CA GLU A 147 10.91 -22.92 21.09
C GLU A 147 11.89 -23.08 22.28
N SER A 148 13.08 -23.64 22.04
CA SER A 148 14.06 -23.92 23.10
C SER A 148 14.66 -22.65 23.72
N LEU A 149 14.85 -21.60 22.91
CA LEU A 149 15.38 -20.34 23.38
C LEU A 149 14.30 -19.57 24.14
N ALA A 150 13.07 -19.57 23.62
CA ALA A 150 11.92 -18.93 24.22
C ALA A 150 11.62 -19.49 25.62
N GLU A 151 11.61 -20.82 25.79
CA GLU A 151 11.43 -21.45 27.10
C GLU A 151 12.51 -21.01 28.10
N LYS A 152 13.77 -20.95 27.65
CA LYS A 152 14.91 -20.54 28.50
C LYS A 152 14.81 -19.08 28.94
N ILE A 153 14.54 -18.15 28.02
CA ILE A 153 14.68 -16.71 28.29
C ILE A 153 13.37 -16.05 28.77
N PHE A 154 12.21 -16.62 28.44
CA PHE A 154 10.89 -16.12 28.86
C PHE A 154 10.24 -16.94 29.97
N GLY A 155 10.67 -18.19 30.20
CA GLY A 155 10.23 -19.03 31.33
C GLY A 155 8.72 -19.03 31.56
N ASP A 156 8.27 -18.34 32.61
CA ASP A 156 6.87 -18.26 33.02
C ASP A 156 5.93 -17.61 31.98
N LEU A 157 6.43 -16.67 31.18
CA LEU A 157 5.62 -16.05 30.14
C LEU A 157 5.39 -17.04 28.99
N TYR A 158 6.41 -17.82 28.62
CA TYR A 158 6.31 -18.88 27.62
C TYR A 158 5.35 -19.99 28.06
N ASN A 159 5.43 -20.40 29.33
CA ASN A 159 4.50 -21.38 29.91
C ASN A 159 3.05 -20.88 29.91
N ARG A 160 2.85 -19.58 30.13
CA ARG A 160 1.53 -18.93 30.13
C ARG A 160 1.21 -18.25 28.79
N ARG A 161 1.84 -18.67 27.68
CA ARG A 161 1.66 -18.07 26.36
C ARG A 161 0.22 -18.04 25.86
N TYR A 162 -0.63 -18.96 26.33
CA TYR A 162 -2.07 -18.93 26.05
C TYR A 162 -2.76 -17.63 26.51
N ARG A 163 -2.17 -16.87 27.44
CA ARG A 163 -2.68 -15.55 27.89
C ARG A 163 -2.36 -14.42 26.91
N LEU A 164 -1.41 -14.63 26.00
CA LEU A 164 -1.07 -13.68 24.95
C LEU A 164 -2.17 -13.58 23.89
N ARG A 165 -3.21 -14.42 23.98
CA ARG A 165 -4.31 -14.42 23.04
C ARG A 165 -5.64 -14.71 23.74
N SER A 166 -6.70 -13.97 23.39
CA SER A 166 -8.04 -14.21 23.94
C SER A 166 -8.83 -15.24 23.12
N ASP A 167 -9.85 -15.84 23.72
CA ASP A 167 -10.75 -16.76 23.03
C ASP A 167 -11.49 -16.07 21.88
N GLU A 168 -11.87 -14.79 22.02
CA GLU A 168 -12.47 -14.01 20.94
C GLU A 168 -11.52 -13.84 19.76
N GLU A 169 -10.24 -13.53 20.01
CA GLU A 169 -9.22 -13.40 18.96
C GLU A 169 -8.95 -14.73 18.25
N ILE A 170 -9.07 -15.86 18.96
CA ILE A 170 -8.98 -17.20 18.36
C ILE A 170 -10.20 -17.43 17.46
N ILE A 171 -11.40 -17.11 17.94
CA ILE A 171 -12.65 -17.30 17.19
C ILE A 171 -12.69 -16.39 15.95
N GLU A 172 -12.24 -15.15 16.03
CA GLU A 172 -12.15 -14.21 14.90
C GLU A 172 -11.23 -14.74 13.79
N ASP A 173 -10.05 -15.24 14.15
CA ASP A 173 -9.14 -15.87 13.17
C ASP A 173 -9.68 -17.17 12.58
N ILE A 174 -10.38 -17.98 13.37
CA ILE A 174 -11.04 -19.18 12.86
C ILE A 174 -12.11 -18.79 11.84
N LYS A 175 -12.92 -17.76 12.13
CA LYS A 175 -13.93 -17.23 11.19
C LYS A 175 -13.26 -16.65 9.94
N PHE A 176 -12.17 -15.91 10.10
CA PHE A 176 -11.40 -15.34 9.00
C PHE A 176 -10.81 -16.44 8.10
N ARG A 177 -10.14 -17.45 8.71
CA ARG A 177 -9.66 -18.64 7.97
C ARG A 177 -10.78 -19.39 7.29
N GLN A 178 -11.93 -19.58 7.95
CA GLN A 178 -13.10 -20.19 7.32
C GLN A 178 -13.64 -19.35 6.15
N ALA A 179 -13.64 -18.02 6.25
CA ALA A 179 -14.04 -17.14 5.15
C ALA A 179 -13.06 -17.20 3.97
N ILE A 180 -11.75 -17.34 4.24
CA ILE A 180 -10.72 -17.57 3.23
C ILE A 180 -10.91 -18.95 2.56
N LEU A 181 -11.09 -20.01 3.34
CA LEU A 181 -11.28 -21.36 2.82
C LEU A 181 -12.61 -21.50 2.05
N ASN A 182 -13.63 -20.74 2.44
CA ASN A 182 -14.92 -20.67 1.76
C ASN A 182 -14.96 -19.56 0.68
N ASN A 183 -13.79 -19.04 0.26
CA ASN A 183 -13.71 -17.96 -0.72
C ASN A 183 -14.29 -18.41 -2.07
N LYS A 184 -15.31 -17.68 -2.54
CA LYS A 184 -15.99 -17.92 -3.83
C LYS A 184 -15.08 -17.80 -5.05
N ASN A 185 -13.87 -17.26 -4.88
CA ASN A 185 -12.89 -17.06 -5.95
C ASN A 185 -11.95 -18.26 -6.16
N GLY A 186 -12.01 -19.31 -5.33
CA GLY A 186 -11.33 -20.60 -5.57
C GLY A 186 -9.84 -20.68 -5.24
N TYR A 187 -9.23 -19.63 -4.67
CA TYR A 187 -7.82 -19.65 -4.26
C TYR A 187 -7.58 -20.56 -3.05
N THR A 188 -6.53 -21.36 -3.13
CA THR A 188 -6.03 -22.20 -2.03
C THR A 188 -5.26 -21.38 -0.99
N GLU A 189 -5.14 -21.91 0.22
CA GLU A 189 -4.38 -21.27 1.32
C GLU A 189 -2.91 -21.01 0.92
N GLN A 190 -2.30 -21.92 0.15
CA GLN A 190 -0.94 -21.79 -0.35
C GLN A 190 -0.79 -20.66 -1.37
N GLU A 191 -1.72 -20.55 -2.33
CA GLU A 191 -1.69 -19.47 -3.34
C GLU A 191 -1.86 -18.09 -2.71
N ILE A 192 -2.68 -17.98 -1.66
CA ILE A 192 -2.87 -16.73 -0.94
C ILE A 192 -1.60 -16.36 -0.16
N ILE A 193 -0.96 -17.33 0.50
CA ILE A 193 0.30 -17.11 1.21
C ILE A 193 1.42 -16.72 0.24
N GLU A 194 1.53 -17.37 -0.91
CA GLU A 194 2.48 -17.00 -1.96
C GLU A 194 2.23 -15.58 -2.46
N LEU A 195 0.98 -15.18 -2.71
CA LEU A 195 0.64 -13.82 -3.10
C LEU A 195 0.99 -12.78 -2.04
N ILE A 196 0.81 -13.09 -0.76
CA ILE A 196 1.14 -12.20 0.36
C ILE A 196 2.67 -12.07 0.51
N ASN A 197 3.41 -13.16 0.32
CA ASN A 197 4.85 -13.22 0.51
C ASN A 197 5.64 -12.81 -0.73
N THR A 198 5.02 -12.71 -1.90
CA THR A 198 5.69 -12.23 -3.12
C THR A 198 6.02 -10.74 -2.94
N PRO A 199 7.31 -10.35 -2.97
CA PRO A 199 7.69 -8.94 -2.89
C PRO A 199 6.97 -8.15 -3.98
N LYS A 200 6.51 -6.94 -3.65
CA LYS A 200 5.79 -6.10 -4.61
C LYS A 200 6.56 -5.98 -5.92
N GLU A 201 7.87 -5.84 -5.83
CA GLU A 201 8.83 -5.71 -6.94
C GLU A 201 8.83 -6.93 -7.87
N GLU A 202 8.55 -8.14 -7.36
CA GLU A 202 8.47 -9.37 -8.15
C GLU A 202 7.10 -9.59 -8.79
N LEU A 203 6.02 -9.09 -8.16
CA LEU A 203 4.71 -8.97 -8.81
C LEU A 203 4.75 -8.03 -10.05
N PHE A 204 5.82 -7.22 -10.18
CA PHE A 204 6.06 -6.27 -11.28
C PHE A 204 7.16 -6.69 -12.27
N ARG A 205 7.79 -7.87 -12.16
CA ARG A 205 8.82 -8.29 -13.13
C ARG A 205 8.19 -8.57 -14.49
N MET A 206 8.23 -7.55 -15.35
CA MET A 206 7.90 -7.61 -16.77
C MET A 206 8.74 -8.69 -17.46
N SER A 207 8.10 -9.48 -18.30
CA SER A 207 8.79 -10.45 -19.16
C SER A 207 9.78 -9.72 -20.08
N PRO A 208 10.84 -10.40 -20.59
CA PRO A 208 11.76 -9.81 -21.58
C PRO A 208 11.05 -9.22 -22.81
N GLU A 209 9.86 -9.72 -23.14
CA GLU A 209 9.01 -9.24 -24.24
C GLU A 209 8.36 -7.90 -23.91
N ASP A 210 7.92 -7.70 -22.67
CA ASP A 210 7.38 -6.45 -22.18
C ASP A 210 8.48 -5.38 -21.99
N PHE A 211 9.69 -5.80 -21.60
CA PHE A 211 10.87 -4.93 -21.55
C PHE A 211 11.32 -4.47 -22.94
N HIS A 212 11.21 -5.32 -23.97
CA HIS A 212 11.51 -4.93 -25.35
C HIS A 212 10.54 -3.89 -25.91
N LYS A 213 9.24 -3.98 -25.57
CA LYS A 213 8.25 -2.93 -25.88
C LYS A 213 8.57 -1.61 -25.19
N PHE A 214 9.05 -1.68 -23.95
CA PHE A 214 9.47 -0.51 -23.17
C PHE A 214 10.76 0.14 -23.71
N GLN A 215 11.76 -0.64 -24.16
CA GLN A 215 12.97 -0.10 -24.78
C GLN A 215 12.73 0.53 -26.15
N GLN A 216 11.83 -0.04 -26.96
CA GLN A 216 11.39 0.61 -28.21
C GLN A 216 10.71 1.94 -27.94
N TRP A 217 10.00 2.07 -26.81
CA TRP A 217 9.41 3.32 -26.37
C TRP A 217 10.46 4.33 -25.87
N GLN A 218 11.52 3.90 -25.17
CA GLN A 218 12.62 4.78 -24.72
C GLN A 218 13.50 5.34 -25.85
N GLN A 219 13.84 4.53 -26.86
CA GLN A 219 14.65 5.02 -28.00
C GLN A 219 13.92 6.10 -28.80
N ASN A 220 12.59 6.04 -28.84
CA ASN A 220 11.76 7.07 -29.47
C ASN A 220 11.65 8.38 -28.66
N GLN A 221 12.16 8.42 -27.41
CA GLN A 221 12.18 9.63 -26.58
C GLN A 221 13.55 10.34 -26.55
N SER A 222 14.58 9.77 -27.19
CA SER A 222 15.92 10.36 -27.22
C SER A 222 16.14 11.28 -28.42
N GLN A 223 15.15 12.09 -28.82
CA GLN A 223 15.41 13.35 -29.50
C GLN A 223 14.48 14.45 -28.98
N VAL A 224 15.09 15.23 -28.08
CA VAL A 224 14.89 16.65 -27.79
C VAL A 224 14.13 16.97 -26.49
N ALA A 225 14.92 17.30 -25.47
CA ALA A 225 14.60 18.29 -24.44
C ALA A 225 15.77 19.32 -24.46
N PRO A 226 15.57 20.62 -24.11
CA PRO A 226 14.98 21.02 -22.83
C PRO A 226 14.02 22.24 -22.79
N GLN A 227 12.98 22.12 -21.94
CA GLN A 227 12.48 23.08 -20.92
C GLN A 227 11.84 24.43 -21.36
N VAL A 228 10.71 24.95 -20.85
CA VAL A 228 9.70 24.63 -19.81
C VAL A 228 8.39 25.33 -20.24
N VAL A 229 7.26 24.63 -20.23
CA VAL A 229 5.95 24.95 -19.59
C VAL A 229 4.99 23.85 -20.08
N GLN A 230 4.26 23.30 -19.12
CA GLN A 230 3.36 22.14 -19.19
C GLN A 230 2.45 22.10 -20.44
N GLU A 231 2.70 21.14 -21.32
CA GLU A 231 1.90 20.77 -22.50
C GLU A 231 2.16 19.28 -22.77
N GLU A 232 1.28 18.38 -23.18
CA GLU A 232 -0.15 18.33 -23.48
C GLU A 232 -0.44 16.84 -23.72
N TYR A 233 -1.57 16.31 -23.23
CA TYR A 233 -2.14 15.10 -23.84
C TYR A 233 -2.64 15.50 -25.24
N LYS A 234 -1.79 15.32 -26.26
CA LYS A 234 -2.21 15.31 -27.66
C LYS A 234 -2.93 13.99 -27.96
N GLU A 235 -4.18 13.86 -27.51
CA GLU A 235 -5.13 13.06 -28.27
C GLU A 235 -6.07 14.04 -28.98
N LEU A 236 -5.98 14.06 -30.31
CA LEU A 236 -7.01 14.63 -31.17
C LEU A 236 -8.26 13.75 -31.05
N VAL A 237 -9.03 13.90 -29.97
CA VAL A 237 -10.31 13.21 -29.82
C VAL A 237 -11.29 13.88 -30.79
N THR A 238 -11.83 13.10 -31.73
CA THR A 238 -12.85 13.62 -32.65
C THR A 238 -14.12 13.99 -31.87
N PRO A 239 -14.94 14.96 -32.32
CA PRO A 239 -16.20 15.28 -31.66
C PRO A 239 -17.10 14.05 -31.46
N GLN A 240 -17.20 13.18 -32.48
CA GLN A 240 -17.94 11.92 -32.41
C GLN A 240 -17.43 10.98 -31.31
N GLU A 241 -16.11 10.82 -31.21
CA GLU A 241 -15.49 9.99 -30.18
C GLU A 241 -15.71 10.56 -28.78
N LEU A 242 -15.55 11.88 -28.61
CA LEU A 242 -15.79 12.54 -27.33
C LEU A 242 -17.26 12.37 -26.87
N LEU A 243 -18.22 12.54 -27.79
CA LEU A 243 -19.63 12.32 -27.50
C LEU A 243 -19.90 10.85 -27.16
N THR A 244 -19.21 9.90 -27.79
CA THR A 244 -19.30 8.47 -27.48
C THR A 244 -18.77 8.17 -26.08
N ARG A 245 -17.57 8.65 -25.73
CA ARG A 245 -16.95 8.48 -24.40
C ARG A 245 -17.84 9.03 -23.28
N LEU A 246 -18.56 10.13 -23.55
CA LEU A 246 -19.48 10.79 -22.62
C LEU A 246 -20.92 10.28 -22.68
N CYS A 247 -21.29 9.47 -23.67
CA CYS A 247 -22.66 9.08 -24.02
C CYS A 247 -23.60 10.26 -24.33
N ILE A 248 -23.14 11.33 -24.96
CA ILE A 248 -23.99 12.48 -25.33
C ILE A 248 -24.67 12.19 -26.67
N TYR A 249 -25.99 11.99 -26.63
CA TYR A 249 -26.80 11.56 -27.79
C TYR A 249 -27.89 12.57 -28.18
N SER A 250 -27.91 13.76 -27.58
CA SER A 250 -28.91 14.79 -27.90
C SER A 250 -28.40 16.21 -27.64
N PRO A 251 -29.04 17.23 -28.24
CA PRO A 251 -28.70 18.63 -27.98
C PRO A 251 -28.86 19.02 -26.49
N GLU A 252 -29.86 18.46 -25.81
CA GLU A 252 -30.15 18.72 -24.40
C GLU A 252 -29.04 18.15 -23.51
N THR A 253 -28.59 16.92 -23.80
CA THR A 253 -27.48 16.27 -23.08
C THR A 253 -26.14 16.96 -23.34
N LEU A 254 -25.93 17.52 -24.54
CA LEU A 254 -24.76 18.34 -24.83
C LEU A 254 -24.73 19.61 -23.97
N GLU A 255 -25.87 20.28 -23.82
CA GLU A 255 -25.96 21.50 -23.01
C GLU A 255 -25.72 21.21 -21.52
N LEU A 256 -26.23 20.09 -21.01
CA LEU A 256 -25.92 19.62 -19.65
C LEU A 256 -24.41 19.37 -19.48
N ALA A 257 -23.77 18.70 -20.45
CA ALA A 257 -22.34 18.42 -20.41
C ALA A 257 -21.51 19.72 -20.44
N ARG A 258 -21.88 20.70 -21.27
CA ARG A 258 -21.21 22.01 -21.32
C ARG A 258 -21.25 22.73 -19.98
N ARG A 259 -22.39 22.69 -19.29
CA ARG A 259 -22.51 23.29 -17.95
C ARG A 259 -21.62 22.57 -16.94
N ARG A 260 -21.61 21.24 -16.97
CA ARG A 260 -20.86 20.40 -16.01
C ARG A 260 -19.35 20.48 -16.16
N PHE A 261 -18.86 20.59 -17.39
CA PHE A 261 -17.43 20.61 -17.70
C PHE A 261 -16.85 22.01 -17.84
N ARG A 262 -17.62 23.08 -17.57
CA ARG A 262 -17.19 24.47 -17.73
C ARG A 262 -15.83 24.72 -17.06
N GLY A 263 -14.91 25.35 -17.78
CA GLY A 263 -13.56 25.64 -17.28
C GLY A 263 -12.57 24.48 -17.33
N THR A 264 -12.98 23.31 -17.86
CA THR A 264 -12.08 22.16 -18.10
C THR A 264 -11.69 22.07 -19.58
N ARG A 265 -10.64 21.30 -19.88
CA ARG A 265 -10.23 21.02 -21.27
C ARG A 265 -11.35 20.32 -22.08
N ILE A 266 -12.18 19.49 -21.45
CA ILE A 266 -13.34 18.83 -22.10
C ILE A 266 -14.33 19.88 -22.63
N TYR A 267 -14.59 20.94 -21.87
CA TYR A 267 -15.48 22.02 -22.31
C TYR A 267 -14.99 22.75 -23.55
N GLU A 268 -13.67 22.93 -23.69
CA GLU A 268 -13.07 23.56 -24.87
C GLU A 268 -13.39 22.79 -26.15
N TYR A 269 -13.57 21.47 -26.08
CA TYR A 269 -14.04 20.67 -27.21
C TYR A 269 -15.57 20.72 -27.36
N LEU A 270 -16.31 20.56 -26.27
CA LEU A 270 -17.79 20.54 -26.31
C LEU A 270 -18.41 21.85 -26.80
N ARG A 271 -17.76 23.00 -26.58
CA ARG A 271 -18.31 24.31 -27.00
C ARG A 271 -18.38 24.49 -28.53
N TYR A 272 -17.56 23.75 -29.29
CA TYR A 272 -17.53 23.84 -30.75
C TYR A 272 -18.44 22.83 -31.45
N ILE A 273 -19.06 21.89 -30.71
CA ILE A 273 -19.99 20.92 -31.26
C ILE A 273 -21.34 21.61 -31.52
N PRO A 274 -21.89 21.60 -32.75
CA PRO A 274 -23.15 22.27 -33.03
C PRO A 274 -24.34 21.53 -32.39
N HIS A 275 -25.46 22.23 -32.17
CA HIS A 275 -26.66 21.62 -31.59
C HIS A 275 -27.33 20.61 -32.54
N ASP A 276 -27.14 20.74 -33.85
CA ASP A 276 -27.70 19.88 -34.90
C ASP A 276 -26.67 18.86 -35.42
N PHE A 277 -25.73 18.45 -34.58
CA PHE A 277 -24.68 17.52 -34.96
C PHE A 277 -25.23 16.15 -35.38
N ALA A 278 -24.93 15.72 -36.61
CA ALA A 278 -25.48 14.49 -37.20
C ALA A 278 -25.12 13.21 -36.42
N GLU A 279 -24.01 13.23 -35.69
CA GLU A 279 -23.47 12.06 -34.98
C GLU A 279 -24.27 11.66 -33.72
N TYR A 280 -25.25 12.45 -33.28
CA TYR A 280 -26.12 12.03 -32.17
C TYR A 280 -26.84 10.70 -32.45
N ALA A 281 -27.25 10.49 -33.71
CA ALA A 281 -27.86 9.23 -34.12
C ALA A 281 -26.89 8.05 -33.98
N TYR A 282 -25.62 8.26 -34.32
CA TYR A 282 -24.56 7.28 -34.15
C TYR A 282 -24.33 6.94 -32.67
N VAL A 283 -24.17 7.96 -31.81
CA VAL A 283 -23.96 7.75 -30.37
C VAL A 283 -25.14 7.00 -29.75
N LYS A 284 -26.37 7.36 -30.13
CA LYS A 284 -27.58 6.64 -29.68
C LYS A 284 -27.55 5.18 -30.11
N ALA A 285 -27.20 4.89 -31.35
CA ALA A 285 -27.10 3.52 -31.86
C ALA A 285 -26.06 2.70 -31.10
N ILE A 286 -24.91 3.29 -30.76
CA ILE A 286 -23.87 2.64 -29.96
C ILE A 286 -24.35 2.34 -28.53
N ILE A 287 -25.04 3.27 -27.89
CA ILE A 287 -25.59 3.05 -26.55
C ILE A 287 -26.58 1.88 -26.56
N GLU A 288 -27.48 1.83 -27.56
CA GLU A 288 -28.43 0.72 -27.71
C GLU A 288 -27.74 -0.61 -28.02
N ARG A 289 -26.70 -0.60 -28.86
CA ARG A 289 -25.88 -1.79 -29.12
C ARG A 289 -25.26 -2.33 -27.83
N ALA A 290 -24.64 -1.45 -27.04
CA ALA A 290 -24.02 -1.82 -25.77
C ALA A 290 -25.02 -2.47 -24.80
N LYS A 291 -26.22 -1.89 -24.65
CA LYS A 291 -27.29 -2.46 -23.83
C LYS A 291 -27.70 -3.85 -24.30
N ASN A 292 -27.93 -4.01 -25.60
CA ASN A 292 -28.38 -5.28 -26.17
C ASN A 292 -27.31 -6.37 -26.03
N ASN A 293 -26.06 -6.05 -26.32
CA ASN A 293 -24.94 -6.98 -26.19
C ASN A 293 -24.73 -7.41 -24.75
N ILE A 294 -24.72 -6.46 -23.80
CA ILE A 294 -24.57 -6.78 -22.37
C ILE A 294 -25.77 -7.60 -21.87
N ARG A 295 -27.00 -7.24 -22.25
CA ARG A 295 -28.19 -8.02 -21.89
C ARG A 295 -28.08 -9.45 -22.41
N ALA A 296 -27.73 -9.63 -23.67
CA ALA A 296 -27.57 -10.94 -24.29
C ALA A 296 -26.47 -11.76 -23.60
N TYR A 297 -25.35 -11.11 -23.25
CA TYR A 297 -24.24 -11.74 -22.54
C TYR A 297 -24.63 -12.18 -21.12
N LEU A 298 -25.30 -11.32 -20.36
CA LEU A 298 -25.73 -11.61 -19.00
C LEU A 298 -26.84 -12.67 -18.95
N SER A 299 -27.77 -12.67 -19.91
CA SER A 299 -28.82 -13.69 -20.01
C SER A 299 -28.31 -15.11 -20.27
N GLN A 300 -27.06 -15.29 -20.69
CA GLN A 300 -26.44 -16.61 -20.87
C GLN A 300 -25.81 -17.16 -19.60
N ARG A 301 -25.77 -16.39 -18.50
CA ARG A 301 -25.10 -16.77 -17.27
C ARG A 301 -26.10 -17.14 -16.19
N ASP A 302 -25.85 -18.24 -15.50
CA ASP A 302 -26.73 -18.75 -14.44
C ASP A 302 -26.78 -17.83 -13.21
N ASP A 303 -25.77 -16.97 -13.02
CA ASP A 303 -25.72 -16.03 -11.91
C ASP A 303 -26.58 -14.78 -12.09
N TYR A 304 -27.16 -14.54 -13.29
CA TYR A 304 -28.00 -13.39 -13.60
C TYR A 304 -29.40 -13.77 -14.11
N ASN A 305 -30.42 -13.08 -13.62
CA ASN A 305 -31.75 -13.03 -14.21
C ASN A 305 -32.02 -11.62 -14.74
N CYS A 306 -32.26 -11.52 -16.06
CA CYS A 306 -32.53 -10.28 -16.77
C CYS A 306 -33.98 -10.17 -17.30
N ASP A 307 -34.92 -10.98 -16.78
CA ASP A 307 -36.30 -11.06 -17.29
C ASP A 307 -37.07 -9.76 -17.09
N ARG A 308 -36.75 -9.04 -16.01
CA ARG A 308 -37.37 -7.75 -15.66
C ARG A 308 -36.53 -6.55 -16.06
N TRP A 309 -35.61 -6.69 -17.02
CA TRP A 309 -34.76 -5.60 -17.51
C TRP A 309 -35.57 -4.37 -17.95
N TYR A 310 -35.31 -3.21 -17.33
CA TYR A 310 -35.86 -1.92 -17.77
C TYR A 310 -34.87 -0.76 -17.56
N GLU A 311 -35.02 0.29 -18.36
CA GLU A 311 -34.20 1.50 -18.28
C GLU A 311 -34.72 2.43 -17.17
N GLN A 312 -33.92 2.67 -16.15
CA GLN A 312 -34.18 3.70 -15.13
C GLN A 312 -33.71 5.07 -15.64
N SER A 313 -32.60 5.10 -16.37
CA SER A 313 -32.15 6.22 -17.20
C SER A 313 -31.44 5.66 -18.44
N THR A 314 -30.95 6.53 -19.34
CA THR A 314 -30.38 6.08 -20.61
C THR A 314 -29.25 5.07 -20.46
N THR A 315 -28.39 5.22 -19.44
CA THR A 315 -27.26 4.30 -19.20
C THR A 315 -27.44 3.46 -17.95
N VAL A 316 -28.52 3.65 -17.18
CA VAL A 316 -28.76 2.92 -15.93
C VAL A 316 -29.93 1.98 -16.08
N ILE A 317 -29.66 0.69 -15.89
CA ILE A 317 -30.58 -0.41 -16.03
C ILE A 317 -30.93 -0.99 -14.66
N ALA A 318 -32.20 -1.30 -14.45
CA ALA A 318 -32.72 -1.93 -13.26
C ALA A 318 -33.56 -3.18 -13.60
N GLY A 319 -34.04 -3.86 -12.57
CA GLY A 319 -34.83 -5.09 -12.71
C GLY A 319 -34.00 -6.34 -13.01
N ILE A 320 -32.70 -6.29 -12.72
CA ILE A 320 -31.78 -7.43 -12.84
C ILE A 320 -31.60 -8.04 -11.45
N VAL A 321 -31.54 -9.37 -11.37
CA VAL A 321 -31.26 -10.10 -10.14
C VAL A 321 -29.98 -10.91 -10.34
N LYS A 322 -28.99 -10.75 -9.47
CA LYS A 322 -27.76 -11.53 -9.47
C LYS A 322 -27.66 -12.34 -8.18
N ASN A 323 -27.59 -13.67 -8.28
CA ASN A 323 -27.59 -14.59 -7.13
C ASN A 323 -28.68 -14.25 -6.09
N ASP A 324 -29.94 -14.18 -6.55
CA ASP A 324 -31.14 -13.82 -5.76
C ASP A 324 -31.15 -12.41 -5.14
N ARG A 325 -30.23 -11.52 -5.56
CA ARG A 325 -30.20 -10.12 -5.09
C ARG A 325 -30.49 -9.14 -6.22
N PRO A 326 -31.40 -8.16 -6.03
CA PRO A 326 -31.62 -7.13 -7.02
C PRO A 326 -30.36 -6.28 -7.17
N ILE A 327 -29.95 -6.02 -8.41
CA ILE A 327 -28.83 -5.14 -8.74
C ILE A 327 -29.24 -4.10 -9.78
N ARG A 328 -28.48 -3.01 -9.84
CA ARG A 328 -28.50 -2.06 -10.96
C ARG A 328 -27.25 -2.25 -11.80
N ILE A 329 -27.36 -1.94 -13.09
CA ILE A 329 -26.21 -1.96 -14.00
C ILE A 329 -26.11 -0.62 -14.72
N VAL A 330 -24.93 -0.02 -14.67
CA VAL A 330 -24.56 1.10 -15.53
C VAL A 330 -23.91 0.54 -16.78
N VAL A 331 -24.50 0.80 -17.95
CA VAL A 331 -24.05 0.35 -19.26
C VAL A 331 -23.31 1.47 -19.97
N ARG A 332 -22.08 1.19 -20.42
CA ARG A 332 -21.24 2.16 -21.14
C ARG A 332 -20.57 1.57 -22.39
N PRO A 333 -20.70 2.19 -23.57
CA PRO A 333 -19.88 1.83 -24.71
C PRO A 333 -18.42 2.22 -24.45
N SER A 334 -17.50 1.33 -24.81
CA SER A 334 -16.04 1.47 -24.65
C SER A 334 -15.31 1.55 -25.99
N ASP A 335 -16.04 1.75 -27.10
CA ASP A 335 -15.53 1.89 -28.46
C ASP A 335 -14.44 2.96 -28.61
N GLY A 336 -14.51 4.03 -27.82
CA GLY A 336 -13.52 5.10 -27.80
C GLY A 336 -12.31 4.84 -26.90
N GLY A 337 -12.09 3.59 -26.46
CA GLY A 337 -10.98 3.18 -25.58
C GLY A 337 -11.07 3.70 -24.14
N GLN A 338 -12.03 4.57 -23.86
CA GLN A 338 -12.23 5.22 -22.56
C GLN A 338 -13.72 5.49 -22.33
N VAL A 339 -14.14 5.41 -21.07
CA VAL A 339 -15.48 5.81 -20.61
C VAL A 339 -15.34 7.02 -19.70
N ILE A 340 -16.18 8.04 -19.90
CA ILE A 340 -16.24 9.22 -19.03
C ILE A 340 -17.64 9.29 -18.41
N LEU A 341 -17.71 8.97 -17.12
CA LEU A 341 -18.95 9.09 -16.33
C LEU A 341 -19.30 10.57 -16.15
N PHE A 342 -20.57 10.88 -16.37
CA PHE A 342 -21.05 12.27 -16.45
C PHE A 342 -22.47 12.42 -15.90
N TYR A 343 -23.34 11.43 -16.09
CA TYR A 343 -24.72 11.55 -15.65
C TYR A 343 -24.83 11.36 -14.14
N GLU A 344 -25.57 12.26 -13.47
CA GLU A 344 -25.84 12.16 -12.03
C GLU A 344 -26.45 10.80 -11.68
N SER A 345 -27.38 10.30 -12.50
CA SER A 345 -27.98 8.97 -12.32
C SER A 345 -26.97 7.81 -12.28
N GLU A 346 -25.81 7.96 -12.95
CA GLU A 346 -24.77 6.92 -12.93
C GLU A 346 -23.96 6.97 -11.65
N PHE A 347 -23.64 8.16 -11.15
CA PHE A 347 -23.01 8.33 -9.85
C PHE A 347 -23.95 7.82 -8.75
N ASP A 348 -25.22 8.21 -8.80
CA ASP A 348 -26.25 7.75 -7.86
C ASP A 348 -26.42 6.23 -7.90
N ALA A 349 -26.28 5.59 -9.07
CA ALA A 349 -26.32 4.15 -9.17
C ALA A 349 -25.08 3.51 -8.55
N LEU A 350 -23.88 3.96 -8.96
CA LEU A 350 -22.59 3.36 -8.59
C LEU A 350 -22.16 3.63 -7.14
N GLU A 351 -22.84 4.52 -6.43
CA GLU A 351 -22.66 4.72 -4.99
C GLU A 351 -23.09 3.48 -4.17
N TYR A 352 -24.03 2.70 -4.68
CA TYR A 352 -24.54 1.51 -3.98
C TYR A 352 -23.71 0.25 -4.29
N PRO A 353 -23.39 -0.59 -3.29
CA PRO A 353 -22.68 -1.86 -3.48
C PRO A 353 -23.37 -2.83 -4.45
N GLU A 354 -24.69 -2.75 -4.55
CA GLU A 354 -25.53 -3.56 -5.44
C GLU A 354 -25.63 -2.99 -6.87
N SER A 355 -24.57 -2.31 -7.33
CA SER A 355 -24.47 -1.78 -8.68
C SER A 355 -23.20 -2.24 -9.39
N GLU A 356 -23.31 -2.51 -10.69
CA GLU A 356 -22.19 -2.92 -11.53
C GLU A 356 -22.00 -1.97 -12.72
N LEU A 357 -20.75 -1.62 -13.04
CA LEU A 357 -20.41 -0.91 -14.27
C LEU A 357 -20.02 -1.92 -15.34
N TRP A 358 -20.79 -2.00 -16.41
CA TRP A 358 -20.55 -2.89 -17.55
C TRP A 358 -20.23 -2.10 -18.80
N VAL A 359 -19.22 -2.56 -19.54
CA VAL A 359 -18.82 -1.96 -20.80
C VAL A 359 -18.89 -2.93 -21.97
N ASP A 360 -19.17 -2.39 -23.16
CA ASP A 360 -19.23 -3.10 -24.44
C ASP A 360 -18.46 -2.33 -25.51
N ASN A 361 -17.76 -3.02 -26.41
CA ASN A 361 -17.16 -2.42 -27.61
C ASN A 361 -17.45 -3.26 -28.87
N ASP A 362 -18.61 -3.94 -28.91
CA ASP A 362 -18.99 -4.94 -29.92
C ASP A 362 -18.17 -6.25 -29.90
N ILE A 363 -16.94 -6.22 -29.39
CA ILE A 363 -16.05 -7.39 -29.33
C ILE A 363 -16.13 -8.07 -27.96
N ARG A 364 -16.20 -7.29 -26.87
CA ARG A 364 -16.17 -7.79 -25.49
C ARG A 364 -17.19 -7.07 -24.63
N GLN A 365 -17.86 -7.84 -23.77
CA GLN A 365 -18.71 -7.36 -22.70
C GLN A 365 -18.02 -7.66 -21.37
N GLU A 366 -17.68 -6.63 -20.60
CA GLU A 366 -16.91 -6.81 -19.37
C GLU A 366 -17.37 -5.90 -18.25
N ILE A 367 -17.24 -6.41 -17.02
CA ILE A 367 -17.44 -5.62 -15.82
C ILE A 367 -16.17 -4.82 -15.50
N ILE A 368 -16.35 -3.54 -15.18
CA ILE A 368 -15.31 -2.65 -14.69
C ILE A 368 -15.44 -2.57 -13.17
N THR A 369 -14.50 -3.21 -12.47
CA THR A 369 -14.44 -3.21 -11.01
C THR A 369 -13.56 -2.07 -10.52
N LEU A 370 -13.76 -1.63 -9.27
CA LEU A 370 -12.90 -0.64 -8.63
C LEU A 370 -11.43 -1.06 -8.66
N GLY A 371 -11.11 -2.33 -8.39
CA GLY A 371 -9.74 -2.84 -8.48
C GLY A 371 -9.12 -2.68 -9.87
N ARG A 372 -9.91 -2.90 -10.94
CA ARG A 372 -9.45 -2.68 -12.33
C ARG A 372 -9.23 -1.20 -12.61
N VAL A 373 -10.09 -0.32 -12.09
CA VAL A 373 -9.90 1.13 -12.18
C VAL A 373 -8.62 1.56 -11.48
N LEU A 374 -8.39 1.14 -10.23
CA LEU A 374 -7.18 1.48 -9.46
C LEU A 374 -5.91 1.00 -10.17
N LYS A 375 -5.90 -0.24 -10.69
CA LYS A 375 -4.77 -0.81 -11.44
C LYS A 375 -4.47 -0.05 -12.72
N ASN A 376 -5.50 0.28 -13.51
CA ASN A 376 -5.33 0.91 -14.81
C ASN A 376 -5.03 2.41 -14.72
N THR A 377 -5.55 3.09 -13.69
CA THR A 377 -5.35 4.54 -13.50
C THR A 377 -4.14 4.89 -12.63
N GLY A 378 -3.62 3.93 -11.85
CA GLY A 378 -2.54 4.17 -10.89
C GLY A 378 -2.96 4.98 -9.66
N ILE A 379 -4.27 5.18 -9.44
CA ILE A 379 -4.79 5.87 -8.25
C ILE A 379 -4.45 5.02 -7.01
N ASN A 380 -3.63 5.57 -6.12
CA ASN A 380 -3.19 4.92 -4.88
C ASN A 380 -3.44 5.77 -3.62
N ARG A 381 -4.13 6.90 -3.77
CA ARG A 381 -4.57 7.78 -2.67
C ARG A 381 -6.05 8.10 -2.87
N ILE A 382 -6.90 7.61 -1.97
CA ILE A 382 -8.34 7.82 -2.00
C ILE A 382 -8.69 8.69 -0.78
N PRO A 383 -9.20 9.93 -0.98
CA PRO A 383 -9.69 10.74 0.13
C PRO A 383 -11.01 10.13 0.64
N LEU A 384 -11.17 10.04 1.96
CA LEU A 384 -12.37 9.56 2.64
C LEU A 384 -13.06 10.70 3.38
#